data_AF-A0AAV9XMQ0-F1
#
_entry.id   AF-A0AAV9XMQ0-F1
#
_cell.length_a   1.000
_cell.length_b   1.000
_cell.length_c   1.000
_cell.angle_alpha   90.00
_cell.angle_beta   90.00
_cell.angle_gamma   90.00
#
_symmetry.space_group_name_H-M   'P 1'
#
loop_
_entity.id
_entity.type
_entity.pdbx_description
1 polymer ?
#
loop_
_entity_poly.entity_id
_entity_poly.type
_entity_poly.pdbx_seq_one_letter_code
_entity_poly.pdbx_strand_id
1 'polypeptide(L)'
;MYPLFSVRSHPNSCNKLVGTWLGITRGGRLAALTNIREANPAAAIGPGSRGAIVSSFLMSLDLECETWLECFKRNEFPSSAYPKPDQVGGFSMLCGKFIRSPENKVKVSILSVVSNRADDEPTTPARNLTAIDPAECKSHGLSNSAFANSWPKVLNGKSLLDQLVEDICQNNMDEQEILTKAFDILSHDSVTTGTGWRASNNKLDLLKFSIFIPLFKVNEESNLTESQSNEKFSACGQPNSSHLYSHYGTQKQTVIIVHDTGKVRYIEKTLFDWLQGGSVNNNIVDLSFDLDI
;
A
#
# COMPACT_ATOMS: atom_id res chain seq x y z
N MET A 1 -15.99 -10.80 18.01
CA MET A 1 -16.14 -9.92 16.83
C MET A 1 -15.07 -8.85 16.95
N TYR A 2 -13.86 -9.15 16.47
CA TYR A 2 -12.67 -8.32 16.70
C TYR A 2 -12.56 -7.27 15.57
N PRO A 3 -12.36 -5.98 15.89
CA PRO A 3 -12.34 -4.94 14.86
C PRO A 3 -11.04 -5.03 14.05
N LEU A 4 -11.15 -5.58 12.85
CA LEU A 4 -10.21 -5.31 11.76
C LEU A 4 -10.44 -3.85 11.34
N PHE A 5 -9.46 -2.96 11.55
CA PHE A 5 -9.51 -1.62 10.97
C PHE A 5 -9.15 -1.72 9.48
N SER A 6 -10.18 -1.94 8.65
CA SER A 6 -10.10 -1.88 7.19
C SER A 6 -10.63 -0.54 6.71
N VAL A 7 -9.85 0.21 5.94
CA VAL A 7 -10.28 1.50 5.38
C VAL A 7 -11.21 1.22 4.18
N ARG A 8 -12.51 1.21 4.48
CA ARG A 8 -13.73 1.16 3.62
C ARG A 8 -13.73 0.25 2.37
N SER A 9 -14.66 -0.73 2.41
CA SER A 9 -15.28 -1.38 1.26
C SER A 9 -16.73 -0.90 1.07
N HIS A 10 -17.16 -0.70 -0.17
CA HIS A 10 -18.59 -0.51 -0.48
C HIS A 10 -19.36 -1.83 -0.28
N PRO A 11 -20.59 -1.78 0.25
CA PRO A 11 -21.44 -2.95 0.40
C PRO A 11 -22.15 -3.23 -0.92
N ASN A 12 -21.81 -4.32 -1.61
CA ASN A 12 -22.70 -4.91 -2.60
C ASN A 12 -22.60 -6.44 -2.54
N SER A 13 -23.70 -7.04 -2.11
CA SER A 13 -24.16 -8.44 -2.25
C SER A 13 -23.28 -9.40 -3.05
N CYS A 14 -22.20 -9.88 -2.45
CA CYS A 14 -21.64 -11.21 -2.69
C CYS A 14 -20.78 -11.59 -1.48
N ASN A 15 -20.87 -12.83 -1.00
CA ASN A 15 -19.99 -13.39 0.04
C ASN A 15 -18.54 -13.55 -0.47
N LYS A 16 -17.95 -12.48 -1.00
CA LYS A 16 -16.56 -12.40 -1.44
C LYS A 16 -15.79 -11.74 -0.31
N LEU A 17 -14.78 -12.44 0.21
CA LEU A 17 -13.88 -11.88 1.22
C LEU A 17 -13.32 -10.55 0.69
N VAL A 18 -13.64 -9.49 1.42
CA VAL A 18 -13.19 -8.13 1.12
C VAL A 18 -11.68 -8.06 1.39
N GLY A 19 -10.89 -7.80 0.35
CA GLY A 19 -9.46 -7.58 0.48
C GLY A 19 -9.15 -6.16 0.96
N THR A 20 -8.07 -5.99 1.72
CA THR A 20 -7.50 -4.67 2.08
C THR A 20 -6.08 -4.54 1.52
N TRP A 21 -5.57 -3.33 1.35
CA TRP A 21 -4.19 -3.09 0.90
C TRP A 21 -3.24 -2.74 2.07
N LEU A 22 -3.78 -2.33 3.21
CA LEU A 22 -3.06 -1.94 4.41
C LEU A 22 -3.90 -2.29 5.65
N GLY A 23 -3.27 -2.69 6.74
CA GLY A 23 -3.96 -2.84 8.03
C GLY A 23 -3.02 -3.11 9.19
N ILE A 24 -3.47 -2.72 10.38
CA ILE A 24 -2.88 -3.06 11.68
C ILE A 24 -3.98 -3.66 12.55
N THR A 25 -3.71 -4.82 13.14
CA THR A 25 -4.61 -5.44 14.13
C THR A 25 -4.25 -4.98 15.53
N ARG A 26 -5.22 -5.04 16.45
CA ARG A 26 -4.95 -4.79 17.88
C ARG A 26 -3.91 -5.75 18.46
N GLY A 27 -3.87 -6.99 17.99
CA GLY A 27 -2.83 -7.97 18.33
C GLY A 27 -1.46 -7.70 17.69
N GLY A 28 -1.23 -6.53 17.09
CA GLY A 28 0.08 -6.08 16.61
C GLY A 28 0.46 -6.51 15.19
N ARG A 29 -0.30 -7.35 14.49
CA ARG A 29 0.01 -7.68 13.09
C ARG A 29 -0.17 -6.46 12.19
N LEU A 30 0.83 -6.19 11.35
CA LEU A 30 0.86 -5.13 10.34
C LEU A 30 1.07 -5.77 8.96
N ALA A 31 0.34 -5.30 7.95
CA ALA A 31 0.65 -5.62 6.57
C ALA A 31 0.27 -4.48 5.61
N ALA A 32 1.09 -4.28 4.58
CA ALA A 32 0.91 -3.26 3.54
C ALA A 32 1.37 -3.81 2.19
N LEU A 33 0.53 -3.73 1.16
CA LEU A 33 0.77 -4.30 -0.17
C LEU A 33 0.80 -3.23 -1.25
N THR A 34 1.77 -3.37 -2.16
CA THR A 34 1.82 -2.65 -3.44
C THR A 34 1.77 -3.65 -4.59
N ASN A 35 1.12 -3.28 -5.68
CA ASN A 35 1.08 -4.11 -6.89
C ASN A 35 2.43 -4.03 -7.60
N ILE A 36 2.90 -5.09 -8.24
CA ILE A 36 4.05 -5.03 -9.15
C ILE A 36 3.54 -4.62 -10.53
N ARG A 37 4.26 -3.71 -11.20
CA ARG A 37 3.97 -3.33 -12.59
C ARG A 37 4.44 -4.46 -13.52
N GLU A 38 3.47 -5.15 -14.13
CA GLU A 38 3.75 -6.24 -15.07
C GLU A 38 3.77 -5.71 -16.51
N ALA A 39 4.66 -6.28 -17.35
CA ALA A 39 4.74 -5.92 -18.76
C ALA A 39 3.52 -6.41 -19.57
N ASN A 40 2.89 -7.51 -19.14
CA ASN A 40 1.70 -8.06 -19.76
C ASN A 40 0.46 -7.81 -18.88
N PRO A 41 -0.51 -6.98 -19.32
CA PRO A 41 -1.74 -6.71 -18.57
C PRO A 41 -2.58 -7.95 -18.25
N ALA A 42 -2.50 -9.01 -19.05
CA ALA A 42 -3.23 -10.25 -18.79
C ALA A 42 -2.69 -10.99 -17.55
N ALA A 43 -1.39 -10.84 -17.24
CA ALA A 43 -0.79 -11.40 -16.02
C ALA A 43 -1.27 -10.67 -14.75
N ALA A 44 -1.79 -9.44 -14.88
CA ALA A 44 -2.28 -8.63 -13.76
C ALA A 44 -3.68 -9.03 -13.29
N ILE A 45 -4.40 -9.87 -14.06
CA ILE A 45 -5.75 -10.34 -13.78
C ILE A 45 -5.66 -11.77 -13.22
N GLY A 46 -5.41 -11.88 -11.92
CA GLY A 46 -5.55 -13.14 -11.20
C GLY A 46 -7.01 -13.42 -10.80
N PRO A 47 -7.41 -14.70 -10.58
CA PRO A 47 -8.75 -15.05 -10.10
C PRO A 47 -9.07 -14.49 -8.70
N GLY A 48 -8.04 -14.19 -7.88
CA GLY A 48 -8.18 -13.58 -6.56
C GLY A 48 -7.74 -12.12 -6.50
N SER A 49 -8.24 -11.39 -5.50
CA SER A 49 -7.76 -10.03 -5.19
C SER A 49 -6.45 -10.09 -4.41
N ARG A 50 -5.46 -9.26 -4.78
CA ARG A 50 -4.22 -9.06 -4.00
C ARG A 50 -4.50 -8.68 -2.56
N GLY A 51 -5.54 -7.89 -2.30
CA GLY A 51 -5.90 -7.49 -0.94
C GLY A 51 -6.37 -8.66 -0.06
N ALA A 52 -6.76 -9.79 -0.65
CA ALA A 52 -7.07 -10.99 0.11
C ALA A 52 -5.82 -11.64 0.71
N ILE A 53 -4.63 -11.44 0.12
CA ILE A 53 -3.35 -11.87 0.71
C ILE A 53 -3.09 -11.09 2.00
N VAL A 54 -3.28 -9.77 1.98
CA VAL A 54 -3.16 -8.92 3.17
C VAL A 54 -4.13 -9.37 4.26
N SER A 55 -5.40 -9.54 3.92
CA SER A 55 -6.42 -10.03 4.85
C SER A 55 -6.06 -11.40 5.43
N SER A 56 -5.48 -12.31 4.63
CA SER A 56 -5.07 -13.63 5.11
C SER A 56 -3.99 -13.56 6.18
N PHE A 57 -3.02 -12.63 6.05
CA PHE A 57 -1.99 -12.42 7.06
C PHE A 57 -2.58 -11.78 8.33
N LEU A 58 -3.36 -10.70 8.17
CA LEU A 58 -3.94 -9.96 9.29
C LEU A 58 -4.92 -10.82 10.10
N MET A 59 -5.64 -11.75 9.46
CA MET A 59 -6.63 -12.60 10.10
C MET A 59 -6.08 -13.94 10.59
N SER A 60 -4.80 -14.26 10.33
CA SER A 60 -4.12 -15.45 10.87
C SER A 60 -3.66 -15.26 12.32
N LEU A 61 -4.58 -14.88 13.21
CA LEU A 61 -4.27 -14.53 14.59
C LEU A 61 -3.76 -15.72 15.42
N ASP A 62 -4.21 -16.94 15.09
CA ASP A 62 -3.83 -18.19 15.76
C ASP A 62 -2.56 -18.85 15.16
N LEU A 63 -1.89 -18.15 14.24
CA LEU A 63 -0.68 -18.63 13.58
C LEU A 63 0.50 -17.73 13.97
N GLU A 64 1.71 -18.28 14.04
CA GLU A 64 2.92 -17.46 14.14
C GLU A 64 3.25 -16.82 12.78
N CYS A 65 3.92 -15.67 12.79
CA CYS A 65 4.27 -14.96 11.55
C CYS A 65 5.15 -15.82 10.63
N GLU A 66 6.15 -16.50 11.19
CA GLU A 66 7.08 -17.39 10.48
C GLU A 66 6.33 -18.56 9.83
N THR A 67 5.34 -19.11 10.53
CA THR A 67 4.53 -20.21 9.98
C THR A 67 3.68 -19.73 8.81
N TRP A 68 3.11 -18.52 8.89
CA TRP A 68 2.42 -17.91 7.75
C TRP A 68 3.36 -17.70 6.55
N LEU A 69 4.59 -17.26 6.78
CA LEU A 69 5.60 -17.06 5.73
C LEU A 69 6.01 -18.38 5.06
N GLU A 70 6.09 -19.48 5.81
CA GLU A 70 6.34 -20.81 5.25
C GLU A 70 5.15 -21.30 4.40
N CYS A 71 3.91 -21.09 4.87
CA CYS A 71 2.71 -21.30 4.07
C CYS A 71 2.72 -20.49 2.77
N PHE A 72 3.15 -19.22 2.83
CA PHE A 72 3.34 -18.37 1.67
C PHE A 72 4.33 -18.99 0.67
N LYS A 73 5.54 -19.38 1.12
CA LYS A 73 6.56 -20.02 0.26
C LYS A 73 6.10 -21.32 -0.39
N ARG A 74 5.28 -22.09 0.31
CA ARG A 74 4.70 -23.35 -0.19
C ARG A 74 3.50 -23.14 -1.11
N ASN A 75 3.03 -21.91 -1.26
CA ASN A 75 1.80 -21.60 -2.01
C ASN A 75 0.57 -22.32 -1.42
N GLU A 76 0.54 -22.46 -0.09
CA GLU A 76 -0.45 -23.22 0.66
C GLU A 76 -0.90 -22.43 1.88
N PHE A 77 -2.00 -21.69 1.75
CA PHE A 77 -2.61 -21.03 2.91
C PHE A 77 -3.50 -22.00 3.69
N PRO A 78 -3.50 -21.92 5.04
CA PRO A 78 -4.24 -22.85 5.89
C PRO A 78 -5.76 -22.85 5.64
N SER A 79 -6.30 -21.71 5.24
CA SER A 79 -7.73 -21.55 4.94
C SER A 79 -7.93 -21.47 3.44
N SER A 80 -8.78 -22.35 2.91
CA SER A 80 -9.25 -22.32 1.52
C SER A 80 -10.11 -21.10 1.20
N ALA A 81 -10.42 -20.25 2.20
CA ALA A 81 -11.16 -19.02 2.01
C ALA A 81 -10.32 -17.94 1.29
N TYR A 82 -8.99 -17.98 1.42
CA TYR A 82 -8.09 -17.02 0.78
C TYR A 82 -7.45 -17.59 -0.50
N PRO A 83 -7.25 -16.77 -1.55
CA PRO A 83 -6.53 -17.22 -2.73
C PRO A 83 -5.06 -17.48 -2.39
N LYS A 84 -4.47 -18.45 -3.07
CA LYS A 84 -3.03 -18.72 -2.99
C LYS A 84 -2.22 -17.56 -3.60
N PRO A 85 -0.96 -17.34 -3.19
CA PRO A 85 -0.08 -16.33 -3.77
C PRO A 85 -0.01 -16.31 -5.30
N ASP A 86 0.02 -17.48 -5.94
CA ASP A 86 0.11 -17.59 -7.40
C ASP A 86 -1.24 -17.33 -8.11
N GLN A 87 -2.34 -17.25 -7.37
CA GLN A 87 -3.70 -17.00 -7.88
C GLN A 87 -4.07 -15.51 -7.89
N VAL A 88 -3.12 -14.62 -7.58
CA VAL A 88 -3.30 -13.17 -7.63
C VAL A 88 -2.24 -12.53 -8.53
N GLY A 89 -2.55 -11.34 -9.08
CA GLY A 89 -1.57 -10.58 -9.88
C GLY A 89 -0.33 -10.19 -9.08
N GLY A 90 0.73 -9.73 -9.75
CA GLY A 90 2.02 -9.42 -9.12
C GLY A 90 1.92 -8.43 -7.95
N PHE A 91 2.62 -8.70 -6.85
CA PHE A 91 2.67 -7.82 -5.68
C PHE A 91 3.95 -7.94 -4.86
N SER A 92 4.23 -6.89 -4.10
CA SER A 92 5.16 -6.88 -2.97
C SER A 92 4.39 -6.48 -1.71
N MET A 93 4.58 -7.18 -0.60
CA MET A 93 3.87 -6.92 0.66
C MET A 93 4.85 -6.90 1.83
N LEU A 94 4.86 -5.80 2.59
CA LEU A 94 5.48 -5.74 3.91
C LEU A 94 4.53 -6.39 4.91
N CYS A 95 5.04 -7.25 5.78
CA CYS A 95 4.27 -7.86 6.86
C CYS A 95 5.14 -8.15 8.08
N GLY A 96 4.52 -8.19 9.26
CA GLY A 96 5.18 -8.52 10.51
C GLY A 96 4.29 -8.19 11.70
N LYS A 97 4.87 -8.09 12.89
CA LYS A 97 4.12 -7.90 14.12
C LYS A 97 4.83 -6.93 15.09
N PHE A 98 4.06 -6.18 15.84
CA PHE A 98 4.55 -5.49 17.04
C PHE A 98 4.58 -6.45 18.23
N ILE A 99 5.64 -6.35 19.04
CA ILE A 99 5.84 -7.15 20.24
C ILE A 99 6.10 -6.24 21.44
N ARG A 100 5.66 -6.67 22.62
CA ARG A 100 5.97 -6.02 23.89
C ARG A 100 7.29 -6.56 24.42
N SER A 101 8.26 -5.68 24.66
CA SER A 101 9.54 -6.05 25.26
C SER A 101 9.41 -6.25 26.79
N PRO A 102 10.38 -6.89 27.45
CA PRO A 102 10.40 -7.03 28.91
C PRO A 102 10.34 -5.68 29.66
N GLU A 103 10.79 -4.59 29.04
CA GLU A 103 10.73 -3.23 29.59
C GLU A 103 9.36 -2.55 29.39
N ASN A 104 8.33 -3.32 29.02
CA ASN A 104 6.98 -2.85 28.71
C ASN A 104 6.91 -1.84 27.55
N LYS A 105 7.90 -1.86 26.65
CA LYS A 105 7.93 -1.03 25.44
C LYS A 105 7.50 -1.84 24.22
N VAL A 106 6.66 -1.26 23.38
CA VAL A 106 6.32 -1.82 22.07
C VAL A 106 7.49 -1.59 21.11
N LYS A 107 7.88 -2.66 20.43
CA LYS A 107 8.88 -2.68 19.37
C LYS A 107 8.31 -3.46 18.19
N VAL A 108 8.85 -3.24 17.01
CA VAL A 108 8.52 -4.07 15.84
C VAL A 108 9.41 -5.31 15.85
N SER A 109 8.84 -6.49 15.59
CA SER A 109 9.61 -7.72 15.36
C SER A 109 10.33 -7.66 14.02
N ILE A 110 11.08 -8.71 13.66
CA ILE A 110 11.55 -8.89 12.29
C ILE A 110 10.37 -8.71 11.34
N LEU A 111 10.53 -7.80 10.39
CA LEU A 111 9.56 -7.58 9.32
C LEU A 111 9.97 -8.42 8.10
N SER A 112 9.03 -8.72 7.25
CA SER A 112 9.26 -9.48 6.02
C SER A 112 8.61 -8.79 4.84
N VAL A 113 9.37 -8.62 3.75
CA VAL A 113 8.83 -8.29 2.44
C VAL A 113 8.66 -9.58 1.66
N VAL A 114 7.42 -9.89 1.30
CA VAL A 114 7.08 -11.04 0.45
C VAL A 114 6.67 -10.58 -0.94
N SER A 115 7.04 -11.34 -1.97
CA SER A 115 6.63 -11.10 -3.36
C SER A 115 6.27 -12.40 -4.04
N ASN A 116 5.22 -12.40 -4.87
CA ASN A 116 4.86 -13.52 -5.74
C ASN A 116 5.50 -13.42 -7.15
N ARG A 117 6.50 -12.54 -7.30
CA ARG A 117 7.32 -12.36 -8.51
C ARG A 117 8.80 -12.36 -8.16
N ALA A 118 9.64 -12.78 -9.10
CA ALA A 118 11.09 -12.69 -8.98
C ALA A 118 11.56 -11.23 -9.01
N ASP A 119 12.68 -10.94 -8.33
CA ASP A 119 13.23 -9.58 -8.26
C ASP A 119 13.87 -9.12 -9.58
N ASP A 120 14.55 -10.04 -10.27
CA ASP A 120 15.26 -9.77 -11.53
C ASP A 120 14.33 -9.81 -12.75
N GLU A 121 13.27 -10.60 -12.66
CA GLU A 121 12.27 -10.75 -13.73
C GLU A 121 10.85 -10.71 -13.13
N PRO A 122 10.25 -9.50 -13.01
CA PRO A 122 8.97 -9.30 -12.32
C PRO A 122 7.75 -9.97 -12.99
N THR A 123 7.96 -10.69 -14.10
CA THR A 123 6.98 -11.53 -14.80
C THR A 123 7.09 -13.01 -14.45
N THR A 124 8.17 -13.42 -13.80
CA THR A 124 8.44 -14.81 -13.43
C THR A 124 7.87 -15.09 -12.05
N PRO A 125 6.94 -16.06 -11.89
CA PRO A 125 6.46 -16.46 -10.59
C PRO A 125 7.60 -16.94 -9.69
N ALA A 126 7.78 -16.28 -8.56
CA ALA A 126 8.69 -16.67 -7.50
C ALA A 126 8.05 -16.30 -6.16
N ARG A 127 8.52 -16.89 -5.06
CA ARG A 127 7.99 -16.58 -3.72
C ARG A 127 9.14 -16.05 -2.87
N ASN A 128 9.53 -14.82 -3.20
CA ASN A 128 10.66 -14.16 -2.56
C ASN A 128 10.26 -13.70 -1.17
N LEU A 129 11.22 -13.83 -0.24
CA LEU A 129 11.10 -13.40 1.14
C LEU A 129 12.39 -12.67 1.50
N THR A 130 12.26 -11.41 1.87
CA THR A 130 13.36 -10.60 2.39
C THR A 130 13.04 -10.17 3.82
N ALA A 131 13.85 -10.62 4.77
CA ALA A 131 13.76 -10.18 6.15
C ALA A 131 14.31 -8.75 6.28
N ILE A 132 13.65 -7.94 7.11
CA ILE A 132 14.09 -6.61 7.52
C ILE A 132 14.31 -6.69 9.02
N ASP A 133 15.55 -6.55 9.44
CA ASP A 133 15.92 -6.46 10.85
C ASP A 133 15.73 -5.02 11.36
N PRO A 134 14.81 -4.79 12.31
CA PRO A 134 14.58 -3.47 12.89
C PRO A 134 15.81 -2.89 13.59
N ALA A 135 16.78 -3.72 13.99
CA ALA A 135 18.03 -3.28 14.61
C ALA A 135 18.92 -2.47 13.64
N GLU A 136 18.72 -2.58 12.33
CA GLU A 136 19.47 -1.79 11.36
C GLU A 136 19.06 -0.31 11.33
N CYS A 137 17.91 0.07 11.92
CA CYS A 137 17.40 1.44 11.99
C CYS A 137 17.44 2.20 10.65
N LYS A 138 17.05 1.53 9.55
CA LYS A 138 17.03 2.12 8.20
C LYS A 138 15.62 2.34 7.70
N SER A 139 15.45 3.36 6.83
CA SER A 139 14.24 3.51 6.06
C SER A 139 14.14 2.45 4.95
N HIS A 140 12.95 1.85 4.83
CA HIS A 140 12.61 0.90 3.77
C HIS A 140 11.39 1.43 3.00
N GLY A 141 11.29 1.07 1.72
CA GLY A 141 10.19 1.51 0.88
C GLY A 141 9.76 0.44 -0.11
N LEU A 142 8.46 0.44 -0.40
CA LEU A 142 7.83 -0.42 -1.39
C LEU A 142 7.22 0.45 -2.49
N SER A 143 7.28 -0.04 -3.73
CA SER A 143 6.62 0.61 -4.87
C SER A 143 6.15 -0.42 -5.87
N ASN A 144 5.73 -0.01 -7.07
CA ASN A 144 5.32 -0.94 -8.11
C ASN A 144 6.49 -1.65 -8.83
N SER A 145 7.66 -1.70 -8.18
CA SER A 145 8.86 -2.40 -8.60
C SER A 145 9.13 -3.61 -7.69
N ALA A 146 10.07 -4.47 -8.10
CA ALA A 146 10.69 -5.42 -7.18
C ALA A 146 11.32 -4.68 -5.99
N PHE A 147 11.38 -5.34 -4.82
CA PHE A 147 11.87 -4.71 -3.60
C PHE A 147 13.37 -4.39 -3.69
N ALA A 148 14.15 -5.32 -4.24
CA ALA A 148 15.57 -5.13 -4.48
C ALA A 148 15.87 -4.02 -5.52
N ASN A 149 14.96 -3.82 -6.48
CA ASN A 149 15.11 -2.89 -7.60
C ASN A 149 14.16 -1.70 -7.47
N SER A 150 14.40 -0.87 -6.45
CA SER A 150 13.55 0.29 -6.10
C SER A 150 13.54 1.39 -7.16
N TRP A 151 12.37 1.97 -7.42
CA TRP A 151 12.25 3.15 -8.27
C TRP A 151 12.88 4.41 -7.64
N PRO A 152 13.29 5.41 -8.45
CA PRO A 152 13.92 6.65 -7.94
C PRO A 152 13.12 7.37 -6.85
N LYS A 153 11.78 7.39 -6.94
CA LYS A 153 10.93 7.99 -5.89
C LYS A 153 11.08 7.32 -4.52
N VAL A 154 11.39 6.02 -4.48
CA VAL A 154 11.60 5.28 -3.23
C VAL A 154 12.92 5.70 -2.60
N LEU A 155 13.97 5.85 -3.42
CA LEU A 155 15.27 6.33 -2.95
C LEU A 155 15.15 7.77 -2.41
N ASN A 156 14.43 8.64 -3.12
CA ASN A 156 14.15 10.00 -2.66
C ASN A 156 13.34 9.99 -1.34
N GLY A 157 12.25 9.23 -1.28
CA GLY A 157 11.41 9.13 -0.09
C GLY A 157 12.17 8.59 1.13
N LYS A 158 13.06 7.61 0.93
CA LYS A 158 13.96 7.12 1.98
C LYS A 158 14.89 8.22 2.49
N SER A 159 15.55 8.96 1.58
CA SER A 159 16.43 10.06 1.97
C SER A 159 15.70 11.13 2.79
N LEU A 160 14.47 11.48 2.38
CA LEU A 160 13.64 12.46 3.11
C LEU A 160 13.18 11.93 4.47
N LEU A 161 12.86 10.63 4.57
CA LEU A 161 12.48 9.99 5.83
C LEU A 161 13.68 9.85 6.78
N ASP A 162 14.86 9.51 6.27
CA ASP A 162 16.10 9.43 7.05
C ASP A 162 16.43 10.81 7.65
N GLN A 163 16.25 11.90 6.89
CA GLN A 163 16.38 13.26 7.41
C GLN A 163 15.35 13.57 8.52
N LEU A 164 14.09 13.14 8.35
CA LEU A 164 13.07 13.32 9.39
C LEU A 164 13.43 12.54 10.66
N VAL A 165 13.96 11.32 10.53
CA VAL A 165 14.42 10.53 11.68
C VAL A 165 15.57 11.23 12.40
N GLU A 166 16.54 11.77 11.65
CA GLU A 166 17.62 12.57 12.22
C GLU A 166 17.09 13.81 12.96
N ASP A 167 16.16 14.55 12.35
CA ASP A 167 15.52 15.71 12.96
C ASP A 167 14.80 15.37 14.27
N ILE A 168 14.13 14.21 14.35
CA ILE A 168 13.47 13.71 15.57
C ILE A 168 14.49 13.37 16.66
N CYS A 169 15.67 12.86 16.28
CA CYS A 169 16.72 12.52 17.23
C CYS A 169 17.42 13.76 17.79
N GLN A 170 17.57 14.80 16.96
CA GLN A 170 18.30 16.02 17.30
C GLN A 170 17.42 17.09 17.93
N ASN A 171 16.19 17.21 17.45
CA ASN A 171 15.20 18.18 17.91
C ASN A 171 14.13 17.41 18.68
N ASN A 172 13.76 17.86 19.87
CA ASN A 172 12.69 17.24 20.66
C ASN A 172 11.32 17.52 20.03
N MET A 173 11.09 16.96 18.85
CA MET A 173 9.91 17.18 18.03
C MET A 173 8.69 16.54 18.67
N ASP A 174 7.58 17.26 18.67
CA ASP A 174 6.31 16.68 19.06
C ASP A 174 5.65 15.88 17.93
N GLU A 175 4.61 15.13 18.27
CA GLU A 175 3.89 14.26 17.32
C GLU A 175 3.28 15.05 16.15
N GLN A 176 2.81 16.29 16.37
CA GLN A 176 2.20 17.10 15.31
C GLN A 176 3.26 17.62 14.34
N GLU A 177 4.43 17.99 14.83
CA GLU A 177 5.58 18.37 14.00
C GLU A 177 6.04 17.18 13.13
N ILE A 178 6.13 15.98 13.72
CA ILE A 178 6.46 14.74 12.98
C ILE A 178 5.41 14.47 11.90
N LEU A 179 4.12 14.54 12.24
CA LEU A 179 3.03 14.34 11.29
C LEU A 179 3.08 15.36 10.14
N THR A 180 3.34 16.62 10.46
CA THR A 180 3.44 17.70 9.46
C THR A 180 4.56 17.39 8.48
N LYS A 181 5.78 17.13 8.97
CA LYS A 181 6.91 16.77 8.10
C LYS A 181 6.67 15.49 7.32
N ALA A 182 6.04 14.47 7.91
CA ALA A 182 5.70 13.23 7.20
C ALA A 182 4.72 13.49 6.03
N PHE A 183 3.73 14.35 6.21
CA PHE A 183 2.83 14.75 5.12
C PHE A 183 3.52 15.64 4.08
N ASP A 184 4.51 16.44 4.46
CA ASP A 184 5.32 17.21 3.51
C ASP A 184 6.11 16.27 2.60
N ILE A 185 6.70 15.19 3.15
CA ILE A 185 7.37 14.13 2.35
C ILE A 185 6.38 13.52 1.35
N LEU A 186 5.18 13.14 1.79
CA LEU A 186 4.15 12.55 0.93
C LEU A 186 3.60 13.53 -0.13
N SER A 187 3.77 14.84 0.10
CA SER A 187 3.37 15.92 -0.81
C SER A 187 4.52 16.43 -1.65
N HIS A 188 5.71 15.81 -1.57
CA HIS A 188 6.87 16.20 -2.33
C HIS A 188 6.63 15.97 -3.83
N ASP A 189 6.36 17.06 -4.53
CA ASP A 189 6.17 17.10 -5.98
C ASP A 189 7.52 17.28 -6.68
N SER A 190 8.10 16.18 -7.19
CA SER A 190 9.26 16.25 -8.09
C SER A 190 8.85 16.27 -9.58
N VAL A 191 7.56 16.35 -9.87
CA VAL A 191 6.98 16.34 -11.21
C VAL A 191 6.91 17.74 -11.82
N THR A 192 6.40 18.73 -11.07
CA THR A 192 6.06 20.06 -11.63
C THR A 192 7.24 21.00 -11.79
N THR A 193 8.41 20.65 -11.27
CA THR A 193 9.65 21.42 -11.43
C THR A 193 10.30 21.23 -12.82
N GLY A 194 9.88 20.23 -13.59
CA GLY A 194 10.32 19.99 -14.96
C GLY A 194 9.30 20.47 -16.00
N THR A 195 9.68 21.42 -16.85
CA THR A 195 8.85 21.98 -17.93
C THR A 195 8.33 20.97 -18.96
N GLY A 196 8.82 19.71 -18.95
CA GLY A 196 8.44 18.64 -19.86
C GLY A 196 7.31 17.70 -19.39
N TRP A 197 6.85 17.77 -18.14
CA TRP A 197 5.84 16.82 -17.62
C TRP A 197 4.51 16.85 -18.37
N ARG A 198 3.99 18.05 -18.65
CA ARG A 198 2.69 18.22 -19.33
C ARG A 198 2.74 17.79 -20.81
N ALA A 199 3.95 17.77 -21.41
CA ALA A 199 4.18 17.49 -22.82
C ALA A 199 4.66 16.05 -23.10
N SER A 200 4.86 15.21 -22.07
CA SER A 200 5.29 13.83 -22.26
C SER A 200 4.13 12.94 -22.73
N ASN A 201 4.32 12.25 -23.85
CA ASN A 201 3.39 11.23 -24.36
C ASN A 201 3.35 9.96 -23.50
N ASN A 202 4.27 9.81 -22.53
CA ASN A 202 4.36 8.64 -21.66
C ASN A 202 4.38 9.02 -20.18
N LYS A 203 3.28 9.65 -19.72
CA LYS A 203 3.10 10.09 -18.33
C LYS A 203 3.20 8.95 -17.31
N LEU A 204 2.92 7.70 -17.70
CA LEU A 204 2.98 6.52 -16.83
C LEU A 204 4.40 6.12 -16.43
N ASP A 205 5.39 6.35 -17.28
CA ASP A 205 6.79 6.07 -16.92
C ASP A 205 7.38 7.09 -15.95
N LEU A 206 6.79 8.29 -15.89
CA LEU A 206 7.20 9.34 -14.97
C LEU A 206 6.76 9.06 -13.52
N LEU A 207 5.79 8.16 -13.31
CA LEU A 207 5.34 7.71 -11.98
C LEU A 207 6.43 7.06 -11.13
N LYS A 208 7.57 6.72 -11.75
CA LYS A 208 8.75 6.14 -11.09
C LYS A 208 9.58 7.20 -10.34
N PHE A 209 9.43 8.47 -10.69
CA PHE A 209 10.33 9.54 -10.23
C PHE A 209 9.74 10.44 -9.15
N SER A 210 8.44 10.35 -8.87
CA SER A 210 7.79 11.22 -7.88
C SER A 210 6.95 10.48 -6.86
N ILE A 211 7.02 10.99 -5.63
CA ILE A 211 6.24 10.55 -4.48
C ILE A 211 4.80 11.04 -4.64
N PHE A 212 4.64 12.34 -4.87
CA PHE A 212 3.36 12.95 -5.17
C PHE A 212 3.13 13.07 -6.68
N ILE A 213 1.94 12.66 -7.11
CA ILE A 213 1.49 12.80 -8.50
C ILE A 213 0.28 13.73 -8.52
N PRO A 214 0.40 14.94 -9.10
CA PRO A 214 -0.74 15.83 -9.25
C PRO A 214 -1.79 15.20 -10.18
N LEU A 215 -3.06 15.55 -9.98
CA LEU A 215 -4.15 15.05 -10.82
C LEU A 215 -3.96 15.50 -12.29
N PHE A 216 -3.96 14.57 -13.23
CA PHE A 216 -3.91 14.85 -14.66
C PHE A 216 -4.84 13.96 -15.46
N LYS A 217 -5.27 14.42 -16.65
CA LYS A 217 -6.09 13.64 -17.57
C LYS A 217 -5.27 12.64 -18.38
N VAL A 218 -5.76 11.40 -18.49
CA VAL A 218 -5.09 10.33 -19.24
C VAL A 218 -5.47 10.36 -20.74
N ASN A 219 -6.69 10.79 -21.07
CA ASN A 219 -7.20 10.81 -22.46
C ASN A 219 -7.65 12.22 -22.87
N GLU A 220 -6.97 12.86 -23.84
CA GLU A 220 -7.54 13.99 -24.61
C GLU A 220 -7.86 13.62 -26.08
N GLU A 221 -7.60 12.39 -26.53
CA GLU A 221 -7.66 12.04 -27.97
C GLU A 221 -8.78 11.08 -28.43
N SER A 222 -9.66 10.58 -27.56
CA SER A 222 -10.74 9.69 -28.01
C SER A 222 -12.07 10.45 -28.20
N ASN A 223 -12.34 10.89 -29.43
CA ASN A 223 -13.67 11.26 -29.92
C ASN A 223 -14.59 10.02 -29.90
N LEU A 224 -15.17 9.68 -28.74
CA LEU A 224 -16.19 8.64 -28.62
C LEU A 224 -17.46 9.25 -28.04
N THR A 225 -18.51 9.24 -28.85
CA THR A 225 -19.85 9.80 -28.59
C THR A 225 -20.53 9.12 -27.40
N GLU A 226 -21.30 9.90 -26.63
CA GLU A 226 -21.93 9.59 -25.33
C GLU A 226 -22.99 8.46 -25.31
N SER A 227 -23.05 7.58 -26.31
CA SER A 227 -24.23 6.71 -26.55
C SER A 227 -24.15 5.28 -26.01
N GLN A 228 -23.10 4.88 -25.29
CA GLN A 228 -22.94 3.49 -24.82
C GLN A 228 -22.66 3.41 -23.31
N SER A 229 -23.59 3.94 -22.53
CA SER A 229 -23.65 3.77 -21.07
C SER A 229 -24.49 2.53 -20.75
N ASN A 230 -23.91 1.52 -20.08
CA ASN A 230 -24.62 0.83 -18.97
C ASN A 230 -23.86 -0.25 -18.18
N GLU A 231 -22.60 -0.62 -18.46
CA GLU A 231 -21.90 -1.59 -17.59
C GLU A 231 -20.55 -1.08 -17.10
N LYS A 232 -20.57 -0.37 -15.97
CA LYS A 232 -19.41 0.32 -15.36
C LYS A 232 -18.48 -0.61 -14.55
N PHE A 233 -18.90 -1.82 -14.20
CA PHE A 233 -18.14 -2.74 -13.35
C PHE A 233 -18.28 -4.19 -13.82
N SER A 234 -17.18 -4.93 -13.78
CA SER A 234 -17.22 -6.40 -13.82
C SER A 234 -17.90 -6.93 -12.55
N ALA A 235 -18.53 -8.11 -12.63
CA ALA A 235 -19.13 -8.83 -11.50
C ALA A 235 -18.16 -9.05 -10.31
N CYS A 236 -16.87 -8.82 -10.51
CA CYS A 236 -15.82 -8.90 -9.50
C CYS A 236 -15.48 -7.56 -8.82
N GLY A 237 -16.22 -6.48 -9.09
CA GLY A 237 -15.90 -5.13 -8.60
C GLY A 237 -14.66 -4.53 -9.24
N GLN A 238 -14.14 -5.18 -10.30
CA GLN A 238 -13.07 -4.60 -11.09
C GLN A 238 -13.63 -3.62 -12.11
N PRO A 239 -13.01 -2.45 -12.25
CA PRO A 239 -13.35 -1.50 -13.27
C PRO A 239 -13.19 -2.09 -14.69
N ASN A 240 -14.22 -2.00 -15.53
CA ASN A 240 -14.13 -2.35 -16.97
C ASN A 240 -13.08 -1.45 -17.66
N SER A 241 -12.12 -2.07 -18.33
CA SER A 241 -10.89 -1.43 -18.84
C SER A 241 -11.10 -0.36 -19.90
N SER A 242 -12.31 -0.23 -20.47
CA SER A 242 -12.62 0.70 -21.55
C SER A 242 -12.98 2.12 -21.11
N HIS A 243 -13.21 2.40 -19.82
CA HIS A 243 -13.70 3.72 -19.38
C HIS A 243 -13.01 4.33 -18.15
N LEU A 244 -12.00 3.70 -17.56
CA LEU A 244 -11.84 3.87 -16.11
C LEU A 244 -10.82 4.83 -15.53
N TYR A 245 -10.06 5.59 -16.29
CA TYR A 245 -9.29 6.67 -15.67
C TYR A 245 -9.21 7.87 -16.60
N SER A 246 -10.29 8.65 -16.68
CA SER A 246 -10.20 9.98 -17.30
C SER A 246 -9.14 10.83 -16.59
N HIS A 247 -8.88 10.56 -15.30
CA HIS A 247 -7.87 11.23 -14.49
C HIS A 247 -7.03 10.22 -13.69
N TYR A 248 -5.77 10.57 -13.44
CA TYR A 248 -4.81 9.82 -12.62
C TYR A 248 -4.08 10.79 -11.67
N GLY A 249 -3.80 10.34 -10.44
CA GLY A 249 -3.08 11.14 -9.45
C GLY A 249 -2.97 10.45 -8.09
N THR A 250 -2.31 11.09 -7.14
CA THR A 250 -2.24 10.62 -5.75
C THR A 250 -3.56 10.86 -5.03
N GLN A 251 -4.35 9.82 -4.85
CA GLN A 251 -5.69 9.93 -4.25
C GLN A 251 -5.62 10.15 -2.73
N LYS A 252 -4.73 9.43 -2.05
CA LYS A 252 -4.67 9.34 -0.60
C LYS A 252 -3.23 9.41 -0.11
N GLN A 253 -3.06 10.00 1.07
CA GLN A 253 -1.82 10.02 1.82
C GLN A 253 -2.10 9.49 3.21
N THR A 254 -1.29 8.54 3.69
CA THR A 254 -1.49 7.91 4.99
C THR A 254 -0.20 7.97 5.79
N VAL A 255 -0.30 8.39 7.05
CA VAL A 255 0.78 8.36 8.02
C VAL A 255 0.33 7.53 9.21
N ILE A 256 1.18 6.60 9.65
CA ILE A 256 0.95 5.79 10.84
C ILE A 256 2.12 6.00 11.79
N ILE A 257 1.82 6.38 13.02
CA ILE A 257 2.78 6.49 14.12
C ILE A 257 2.44 5.43 15.16
N VAL A 258 3.46 4.68 15.60
CA VAL A 258 3.33 3.69 16.67
C VAL A 258 4.27 4.10 17.79
N HIS A 259 3.71 4.41 18.96
CA HIS A 259 4.47 4.79 20.14
C HIS A 259 5.01 3.55 20.86
N ASP A 260 6.11 3.72 21.60
CA ASP A 260 6.64 2.66 22.46
C ASP A 260 5.68 2.29 23.62
N THR A 261 4.69 3.12 23.91
CA THR A 261 3.58 2.80 24.82
C THR A 261 2.62 1.76 24.24
N GLY A 262 2.59 1.58 22.92
CA GLY A 262 1.63 0.76 22.19
C GLY A 262 0.43 1.53 21.65
N LYS A 263 0.36 2.84 21.85
CA LYS A 263 -0.61 3.71 21.16
C LYS A 263 -0.25 3.77 19.67
N VAL A 264 -1.25 3.59 18.82
CA VAL A 264 -1.15 3.73 17.36
C VAL A 264 -2.02 4.91 16.94
N ARG A 265 -1.44 5.83 16.15
CA ARG A 265 -2.18 6.89 15.46
C ARG A 265 -2.13 6.67 13.97
N TYR A 266 -3.31 6.66 13.34
CA TYR A 266 -3.50 6.50 11.91
C TYR A 266 -4.14 7.77 11.37
N ILE A 267 -3.50 8.43 10.41
CA ILE A 267 -4.06 9.60 9.75
C ILE A 267 -4.04 9.38 8.24
N GLU A 268 -5.20 9.53 7.60
CA GLU A 268 -5.34 9.47 6.15
C GLU A 268 -5.97 10.75 5.62
N LYS A 269 -5.30 11.41 4.68
CA LYS A 269 -5.81 12.54 3.92
C LYS A 269 -6.23 12.06 2.54
N THR A 270 -7.49 12.29 2.17
CA THR A 270 -8.01 12.08 0.81
C THR A 270 -7.84 13.39 0.02
N LEU A 271 -7.04 13.38 -1.02
CA LEU A 271 -6.77 14.56 -1.85
C LEU A 271 -7.84 14.76 -2.92
N PHE A 272 -8.39 13.66 -3.45
CA PHE A 272 -9.55 13.67 -4.35
C PHE A 272 -10.25 12.30 -4.33
N ASP A 273 -11.53 12.24 -4.74
CA ASP A 273 -12.28 10.99 -4.87
C ASP A 273 -12.90 10.90 -6.28
N TRP A 274 -12.49 9.89 -7.05
CA TRP A 274 -13.02 9.64 -8.39
C TRP A 274 -14.48 9.18 -8.39
N LEU A 275 -15.00 8.67 -7.26
CA LEU A 275 -16.39 8.24 -7.14
C LEU A 275 -17.36 9.40 -6.84
N GLN A 276 -16.86 10.47 -6.21
CA GLN A 276 -17.68 11.61 -5.77
C GLN A 276 -17.57 12.84 -6.66
N GLY A 277 -16.71 12.83 -7.69
CA GLY A 277 -16.70 13.86 -8.74
C GLY A 277 -16.27 15.26 -8.28
N GLY A 278 -15.55 15.40 -7.16
CA GLY A 278 -15.13 16.69 -6.62
C GLY A 278 -14.55 16.60 -5.20
N SER A 279 -14.16 17.75 -4.65
CA SER A 279 -13.60 17.90 -3.29
C SER A 279 -14.52 17.27 -2.25
N VAL A 280 -13.98 16.35 -1.44
CA VAL A 280 -14.73 15.63 -0.41
C VAL A 280 -14.77 16.47 0.87
N ASN A 281 -15.99 16.79 1.36
CA ASN A 281 -16.16 17.34 2.71
C ASN A 281 -15.67 16.30 3.74
N ASN A 282 -14.88 16.72 4.74
CA ASN A 282 -14.20 15.83 5.70
C ASN A 282 -13.20 14.85 5.03
N ASN A 283 -12.15 15.41 4.45
CA ASN A 283 -11.12 14.68 3.73
C ASN A 283 -10.05 14.03 4.61
N ILE A 284 -10.18 14.09 5.94
CA ILE A 284 -9.20 13.52 6.89
C ILE A 284 -9.87 12.48 7.78
N VAL A 285 -9.27 11.30 7.85
CA VAL A 285 -9.53 10.28 8.85
C VAL A 285 -8.39 10.34 9.86
N ASP A 286 -8.68 10.58 11.13
CA ASP A 286 -7.71 10.55 12.24
C ASP A 286 -8.23 9.57 13.29
N LEU A 287 -7.53 8.46 13.47
CA LEU A 287 -7.89 7.37 14.37
C LEU A 287 -6.75 7.10 15.33
N SER A 288 -7.08 6.80 16.57
CA SER A 288 -6.12 6.34 17.58
C SER A 288 -6.65 5.11 18.30
N PHE A 289 -5.79 4.14 18.57
CA PHE A 289 -6.10 2.95 19.36
C PHE A 289 -4.84 2.37 20.00
N ASP A 290 -5.02 1.61 21.08
CA ASP A 290 -3.94 0.89 21.74
C ASP A 290 -3.83 -0.56 21.23
N LEU A 291 -2.59 -1.05 21.14
CA LEU A 291 -2.29 -2.45 20.89
C LEU A 291 -2.58 -3.30 22.14
N ASP A 292 -3.21 -4.45 21.91
CA ASP A 292 -3.55 -5.45 22.92
C ASP A 292 -2.43 -6.52 22.97
N ILE A 293 -1.19 -6.08 23.23
CA ILE A 293 0.04 -6.90 23.28
C ILE A 293 0.89 -6.68 24.53
#